data_AF-A0A351I3C9-F1
#
_entry.id   AF-A0A351I3C9-F1
#
_cell.length_a   1.000
_cell.length_b   1.000
_cell.length_c   1.000
_cell.angle_alpha   90.00
_cell.angle_beta   90.00
_cell.angle_gamma   90.00
#
_symmetry.space_group_name_H-M   'P 1'
#
loop_
_entity.id
_entity.type
_entity.pdbx_description
1 polymer ?
#
loop_
_entity_poly.entity_id
_entity_poly.type
_entity_poly.pdbx_seq_one_letter_code
_entity_poly.pdbx_strand_id
1 'polypeptide(L)' 'MSGLIARWKERLPVTERTPIVTLGEGQTPLVRADAVAKAAGLPPGSVHLKLEGLNPTGSF' A
#
# COMPACT_ATOMS: atom_id res chain seq x y z
N MET A 1 -5.33 11.21 -10.25
CA MET A 1 -4.69 10.33 -9.23
C MET A 1 -5.43 10.59 -7.92
N SER A 2 -5.98 9.57 -7.26
CA SER A 2 -6.66 9.72 -5.96
C SER A 2 -5.84 9.03 -4.87
N GLY A 3 -5.52 9.72 -3.77
CA GLY A 3 -4.84 9.14 -2.61
C GLY A 3 -5.76 8.34 -1.67
N LEU A 4 -5.20 7.92 -0.54
CA LEU A 4 -5.87 7.03 0.41
C LEU A 4 -7.15 7.65 0.99
N ILE A 5 -7.11 8.95 1.32
CA ILE A 5 -8.25 9.65 1.93
C ILE A 5 -9.49 9.60 1.02
N ALA A 6 -9.32 9.89 -0.27
CA ALA A 6 -10.41 9.86 -1.22
C ALA A 6 -10.93 8.44 -1.44
N ARG A 7 -10.03 7.45 -1.56
CA ARG A 7 -10.39 6.04 -1.79
C ARG A 7 -11.14 5.40 -0.63
N TRP A 8 -10.77 5.74 0.61
CA TRP A 8 -11.28 5.10 1.81
C TRP A 8 -12.11 6.03 2.68
N LYS A 9 -12.68 7.09 2.09
CA LYS A 9 -13.48 8.13 2.78
C LYS A 9 -14.51 7.54 3.76
N GLU A 10 -15.23 6.49 3.33
CA GLU A 10 -16.27 5.81 4.13
C GLU A 10 -15.75 5.09 5.38
N ARG A 11 -14.44 4.83 5.46
CA ARG A 11 -13.78 4.11 6.56
C ARG A 11 -12.91 5.02 7.43
N LEU A 12 -12.83 6.31 7.10
CA LEU A 12 -11.99 7.30 7.76
C LEU A 12 -12.87 8.36 8.44
N PRO A 13 -12.41 9.00 9.52
CA PRO A 13 -13.14 10.07 10.20
C PRO A 13 -13.04 11.39 9.42
N VAL A 14 -13.58 11.42 8.19
CA VAL A 14 -13.53 12.57 7.28
C VAL A 14 -14.93 13.08 7.00
N THR A 15 -15.07 14.40 6.93
CA THR A 15 -16.32 15.11 6.68
C THR A 15 -16.24 15.91 5.39
N GLU A 16 -17.36 16.44 4.91
CA GLU A 16 -17.37 17.35 3.74
C GLU A 16 -16.52 18.61 3.92
N ARG A 17 -16.23 18.99 5.17
CA ARG A 17 -15.36 20.13 5.49
C ARG A 17 -13.87 19.76 5.56
N THR A 18 -13.53 18.48 5.44
CA THR A 18 -12.15 18.01 5.59
C THR A 18 -11.40 18.24 4.28
N PRO A 19 -10.37 19.09 4.25
CA PRO A 19 -9.58 19.28 3.05
C PRO A 19 -8.82 17.98 2.71
N ILE A 20 -8.93 17.54 1.46
CA ILE A 20 -8.21 16.35 0.99
C ILE A 20 -6.87 16.82 0.41
N VAL A 21 -5.79 16.57 1.13
CA VAL A 21 -4.41 16.77 0.66
C VAL A 21 -3.82 15.40 0.37
N THR A 22 -3.22 15.23 -0.81
CA THR A 22 -2.65 13.95 -1.25
C THR A 22 -1.48 14.17 -2.18
N LEU A 23 -0.54 13.22 -2.16
CA LEU A 23 0.54 13.09 -3.14
C LEU A 23 0.33 11.88 -4.06
N GLY A 24 -0.88 11.30 -4.07
CA GLY A 24 -1.16 10.04 -4.75
C GLY A 24 -0.65 8.82 -3.99
N GLU A 25 -0.53 8.91 -2.68
CA GLU A 25 -0.04 7.84 -1.80
C GLU A 25 -0.98 6.63 -1.72
N GLY A 26 -0.42 5.48 -1.33
CA GLY A 26 -1.09 4.19 -1.27
C GLY A 26 -1.05 3.42 -2.59
N GLN A 27 -1.92 2.41 -2.71
CA GLN A 27 -1.98 1.49 -3.88
C GLN A 27 -0.65 0.86 -4.29
N THR A 28 0.30 0.76 -3.37
CA THR A 28 1.61 0.16 -3.60
C THR A 28 1.47 -1.32 -4.01
N PRO A 29 2.35 -1.84 -4.88
CA PRO A 29 2.30 -3.22 -5.33
C PRO A 29 2.36 -4.25 -4.19
N LEU A 30 1.62 -5.34 -4.37
CA LEU A 30 1.78 -6.58 -3.60
C LEU A 30 2.44 -7.61 -4.51
N VAL A 31 3.75 -7.84 -4.32
CA VAL A 31 4.56 -8.64 -5.24
C VAL A 31 4.83 -10.02 -4.65
N ARG A 32 4.49 -11.09 -5.38
CA ARG A 32 4.83 -12.47 -5.00
C ARG A 32 6.35 -12.64 -4.99
N ALA A 33 6.90 -13.22 -3.91
CA ALA A 33 8.34 -13.35 -3.70
C ALA A 33 8.76 -14.81 -3.43
N ASP A 34 8.69 -15.65 -4.47
CA ASP A 34 9.00 -17.09 -4.35
C ASP A 34 10.45 -17.36 -3.95
N ALA A 35 11.39 -16.48 -4.30
CA ALA A 35 12.79 -16.59 -3.87
C ALA A 35 12.94 -16.41 -2.35
N VAL A 36 12.19 -15.47 -1.76
CA VAL A 36 12.16 -15.26 -0.30
C VAL A 36 11.46 -16.42 0.39
N ALA A 37 10.34 -16.91 -0.17
CA ALA A 37 9.65 -18.09 0.34
C ALA A 37 10.59 -19.29 0.40
N LYS A 38 11.33 -19.57 -0.69
CA LYS A 38 12.34 -20.63 -0.74
C LYS A 38 13.43 -20.45 0.32
N ALA A 39 14.00 -19.24 0.43
CA ALA A 39 15.04 -18.95 1.41
C ALA A 39 14.57 -19.12 2.86
N ALA A 40 13.28 -18.89 3.13
CA ALA A 40 12.66 -19.05 4.43
C ALA A 40 12.10 -20.48 4.71
N GLY A 41 12.26 -21.42 3.76
CA GLY A 41 11.71 -22.78 3.90
C GLY A 41 10.18 -22.85 3.79
N LEU A 42 9.56 -21.87 3.13
CA LEU A 42 8.11 -21.75 2.98
C LEU A 42 7.64 -22.19 1.57
N PRO A 43 6.36 -22.58 1.41
CA PRO A 43 5.81 -22.95 0.11
C PRO A 43 5.85 -21.81 -0.93
N PRO A 44 5.98 -22.11 -2.23
CA PRO A 44 5.82 -21.11 -3.29
C PRO A 44 4.48 -20.38 -3.17
N GLY A 45 4.47 -19.07 -3.44
CA GLY A 45 3.29 -18.23 -3.33
C GLY A 45 2.86 -17.87 -1.90
N SER A 46 3.55 -18.32 -0.85
CA SER A 46 3.18 -17.99 0.53
C SER A 46 3.76 -16.65 1.02
N VAL A 47 4.72 -16.08 0.29
CA VAL A 47 5.36 -14.80 0.65
C VAL A 47 5.04 -13.74 -0.39
N HIS A 48 4.57 -12.60 0.10
CA HIS A 48 4.33 -11.40 -0.70
C HIS A 48 5.01 -10.20 -0.04
N LEU A 49 5.57 -9.32 -0.87
CA LEU A 49 6.17 -8.07 -0.45
C LEU A 49 5.22 -6.93 -0.76
N LYS A 50 4.86 -6.17 0.27
CA LYS A 50 4.11 -4.93 0.15
C LYS A 50 5.11 -3.79 -0.03
N LEU A 51 5.27 -3.31 -1.26
CA LEU A 51 6.36 -2.41 -1.64
C LEU A 51 6.06 -0.95 -1.25
N GLU A 52 6.03 -0.65 0.04
CA GLU A 52 5.70 0.68 0.58
C GLU A 52 6.72 1.78 0.24
N GLY A 53 7.94 1.41 -0.15
CA GLY A 53 8.94 2.35 -0.65
C GLY A 53 8.56 3.03 -1.98
N LEU A 54 7.46 2.61 -2.60
CA LEU A 54 6.91 3.24 -3.82
C LEU A 54 5.84 4.31 -3.52
N ASN A 55 5.60 4.63 -2.26
CA ASN A 55 4.89 5.86 -1.91
C ASN A 55 5.70 7.10 -2.30
N PRO A 56 5.06 8.29 -2.41
CA PRO A 56 5.68 9.49 -2.98
C PRO A 56 6.99 9.94 -2.33
N THR A 57 7.16 9.69 -1.03
CA THR A 57 8.36 10.08 -0.26
C THR A 57 9.27 8.90 0.08
N GLY A 58 8.95 7.70 -0.40
CA GLY A 58 9.78 6.49 -0.19
C GLY A 58 9.53 5.73 1.11
N SER A 59 8.43 6.01 1.84
CA SER A 59 8.05 5.32 3.09
C SER A 59 6.54 5.13 3.21
N PHE A 60 6.10 4.21 4.08
CA PHE A 60 4.75 4.21 4.63
C PHE A 60 4.58 5.28 5.71
#